data_AF-A0A0R1Q6L4-F1
#
_entry.id   AF-A0A0R1Q6L4-F1
#
_cell.length_a   1.000
_cell.length_b   1.000
_cell.length_c   1.000
_cell.angle_alpha   90.00
_cell.angle_beta   90.00
_cell.angle_gamma   90.00
#
_symmetry.space_group_name_H-M   'P 1'
#
loop_
_entity.id
_entity.type
_entity.pdbx_description
1 polymer ?
#
loop_
_entity_poly.entity_id
_entity_poly.type
_entity_poly.pdbx_seq_one_letter_code
_entity_poly.pdbx_strand_id
1 'polypeptide(L)'
;MVNTKIERTEARATKNTEWRLSNEESGHFLDVVFSKELENDMKNSRNFSFSRFESEQLNYLRPLVETLDSNYQLILDKKVIGSDFLPLSSEDADHLLKKISA
;
A
#
# COMPACT_ATOMS: atom_id res chain seq x y z
N MET A 1 -3.92 2.05 -21.64
CA MET A 1 -4.19 1.20 -20.47
C MET A 1 -2.84 1.06 -19.80
N VAL A 2 -2.62 1.76 -18.69
CA VAL A 2 -1.34 1.67 -17.99
C VAL A 2 -1.22 0.27 -17.43
N ASN A 3 -0.15 -0.44 -17.80
CA ASN A 3 0.08 -1.78 -17.29
C ASN A 3 0.72 -1.66 -15.90
N THR A 4 -0.11 -1.68 -14.86
CA THR A 4 0.35 -1.65 -13.47
C THR A 4 0.66 -3.06 -13.00
N LYS A 5 1.94 -3.35 -12.78
CA LYS A 5 2.40 -4.62 -12.24
C LYS A 5 2.40 -4.57 -10.71
N ILE A 6 1.75 -5.53 -10.07
CA ILE A 6 1.68 -5.61 -8.60
C ILE A 6 2.45 -6.84 -8.13
N GLU A 7 3.50 -6.62 -7.33
CA GLU A 7 4.39 -7.68 -6.84
C GLU A 7 4.59 -7.56 -5.33
N ARG A 8 4.58 -8.70 -4.64
CA ARG A 8 4.89 -8.74 -3.20
C ARG A 8 6.39 -8.87 -3.03
N THR A 9 7.02 -7.94 -2.32
CA THR A 9 8.49 -7.86 -2.17
C THR A 9 8.99 -8.46 -0.86
N GLU A 10 8.20 -8.41 0.23
CA GLU A 10 8.53 -9.02 1.52
C GLU A 10 7.26 -9.44 2.26
N ALA A 11 7.27 -10.64 2.85
CA ALA A 11 6.10 -11.21 3.53
C ALA A 11 6.47 -12.16 4.68
N ARG A 12 7.66 -12.01 5.26
CA ARG A 12 8.08 -12.80 6.44
C ARG A 12 7.20 -12.47 7.65
N ALA A 13 6.90 -13.48 8.45
CA ALA A 13 5.98 -13.39 9.58
C ALA A 13 6.33 -12.31 10.62
N THR A 14 7.61 -11.91 10.72
CA THR A 14 8.12 -10.92 11.69
C THR A 14 8.35 -9.53 11.08
N LYS A 15 8.08 -9.33 9.79
CA LYS A 15 8.32 -8.06 9.10
C LYS A 15 7.02 -7.45 8.60
N ASN A 16 7.10 -6.19 8.19
CA ASN A 16 6.05 -5.53 7.43
C ASN A 16 5.78 -6.31 6.14
N THR A 17 4.52 -6.27 5.68
CA THR A 17 4.17 -6.80 4.37
C THR A 17 4.38 -5.71 3.34
N GLU A 18 5.20 -5.97 2.34
CA GLU A 18 5.59 -4.98 1.34
C GLU A 18 5.11 -5.42 -0.04
N TRP A 19 4.51 -4.47 -0.75
CA TRP A 19 4.09 -4.61 -2.12
C TRP A 19 4.68 -3.49 -2.95
N ARG A 20 5.01 -3.81 -4.19
CA ARG A 20 5.42 -2.85 -5.20
C ARG A 20 4.38 -2.81 -6.29
N LEU A 21 3.87 -1.61 -6.57
CA LEU A 21 3.07 -1.33 -7.75
C LEU A 21 3.95 -0.55 -8.71
N SER A 22 4.29 -1.17 -9.84
CA SER A 22 5.16 -0.59 -10.85
C SER A 22 4.34 -0.18 -12.07
N ASN A 23 4.55 1.04 -12.53
CA ASN A 23 4.07 1.50 -13.82
C ASN A 23 5.09 1.07 -14.90
N GLU A 24 4.72 0.10 -15.75
CA GLU A 24 5.63 -0.42 -16.78
C GLU A 24 5.97 0.61 -17.88
N GLU A 25 5.13 1.64 -18.07
CA GLU A 25 5.36 2.67 -19.09
C GLU A 25 6.34 3.75 -18.61
N SER A 26 6.19 4.23 -17.37
CA SER A 26 7.08 5.26 -16.81
C SER A 26 8.34 4.69 -16.14
N GLY A 27 8.31 3.41 -15.75
CA GLY A 27 9.36 2.79 -14.95
C GLY A 27 9.36 3.23 -13.47
N HIS A 28 8.40 4.05 -13.07
CA HIS A 28 8.22 4.47 -11.68
C HIS A 28 7.41 3.46 -10.88
N PHE A 29 7.61 3.46 -9.56
CA PHE A 29 6.92 2.53 -8.67
C PHE A 29 6.47 3.18 -7.36
N LEU A 30 5.45 2.55 -6.76
CA LEU A 30 5.00 2.80 -5.40
C LEU A 30 5.23 1.56 -4.55
N ASP A 31 6.06 1.68 -3.53
CA ASP A 31 6.19 0.69 -2.46
C ASP A 31 5.13 0.93 -1.38
N VAL A 32 4.20 0.00 -1.23
CA VAL A 32 3.16 0.01 -0.20
C VAL A 32 3.57 -0.93 0.93
N VAL A 33 3.82 -0.35 2.11
CA VAL A 33 4.31 -1.05 3.29
C VAL A 33 3.19 -1.13 4.32
N PHE A 34 2.62 -2.30 4.50
CA PHE A 34 1.67 -2.57 5.58
C PHE A 34 2.42 -2.93 6.86
N SER A 35 2.26 -2.11 7.89
CA SER A 35 2.93 -2.35 9.16
C SER A 35 2.46 -3.66 9.80
N LYS A 36 3.38 -4.37 10.46
CA LYS A 36 3.02 -5.61 11.15
C LYS A 36 2.02 -5.39 12.28
N GLU A 37 2.08 -4.23 12.93
CA GLU A 37 1.13 -3.82 13.97
C GLU A 37 -0.29 -3.73 13.40
N LEU A 38 -0.47 -3.07 12.26
CA LEU A 38 -1.77 -2.98 11.58
C LEU A 38 -2.31 -4.37 11.22
N GLU A 39 -1.46 -5.25 10.67
CA GLU A 39 -1.85 -6.63 10.35
C GLU A 39 -2.35 -7.37 11.61
N ASN A 40 -1.61 -7.28 12.71
CA ASN A 40 -1.96 -7.94 13.96
C ASN A 40 -3.26 -7.38 14.55
N ASP A 41 -3.43 -6.06 14.54
CA ASP A 41 -4.62 -5.39 15.04
C ASP A 41 -5.88 -5.81 14.27
N MET A 42 -5.79 -5.87 12.94
CA MET A 42 -6.90 -6.34 12.10
C MET A 42 -7.22 -7.80 12.34
N LYS A 43 -6.19 -8.65 12.49
CA LYS A 43 -6.38 -10.09 12.79
C LYS A 43 -7.00 -10.34 14.16
N ASN A 44 -6.72 -9.47 15.12
CA ASN A 44 -7.28 -9.54 16.47
C ASN A 44 -8.69 -8.93 16.56
N SER A 45 -9.09 -8.09 15.60
CA SER A 45 -10.42 -7.49 15.55
C SER A 45 -11.44 -8.43 14.92
N ARG A 46 -12.58 -8.63 15.58
CA ARG A 46 -13.67 -9.46 15.05
C ARG A 46 -14.23 -8.81 13.77
N ASN A 47 -14.47 -9.63 12.76
CA ASN A 47 -15.04 -9.27 11.45
C ASN A 47 -14.11 -8.56 10.46
N PHE A 48 -12.83 -8.37 10.79
CA PHE A 48 -11.87 -7.81 9.85
C PHE A 48 -10.99 -8.89 9.23
N SER A 49 -10.63 -8.68 7.96
CA SER A 49 -9.72 -9.55 7.22
C SER A 49 -8.61 -8.71 6.62
N PHE A 50 -7.39 -8.89 7.13
CA PHE A 50 -6.22 -8.18 6.63
C PHE A 50 -5.97 -8.46 5.14
N SER A 51 -6.15 -9.70 4.67
CA SER A 51 -5.93 -10.04 3.25
C SER A 51 -6.94 -9.34 2.33
N ARG A 52 -8.18 -9.18 2.80
CA ARG A 52 -9.21 -8.43 2.08
C ARG A 52 -8.84 -6.95 2.00
N PHE A 53 -8.49 -6.36 3.15
CA PHE A 53 -8.06 -4.97 3.24
C PHE A 53 -6.84 -4.68 2.36
N GLU A 54 -5.81 -5.53 2.44
CA GLU A 54 -4.61 -5.47 1.61
C GLU A 54 -4.98 -5.44 0.11
N SER A 55 -5.81 -6.38 -0.33
CA SER A 55 -6.25 -6.46 -1.73
C SER A 55 -7.06 -5.23 -2.16
N GLU A 56 -7.97 -4.75 -1.31
CA GLU A 56 -8.76 -3.54 -1.57
C GLU A 56 -7.83 -2.33 -1.66
N GLN A 57 -6.95 -2.11 -0.69
CA GLN A 57 -6.00 -1.01 -0.67
C GLN A 57 -5.12 -0.97 -1.93
N LEU A 58 -4.57 -2.11 -2.37
CA LEU A 58 -3.76 -2.17 -3.59
C LEU A 58 -4.58 -1.79 -4.83
N ASN A 59 -5.87 -2.13 -4.89
CA ASN A 59 -6.75 -1.73 -5.98
C ASN A 59 -7.08 -0.23 -5.96
N TYR A 60 -7.31 0.34 -4.77
CA TYR A 60 -7.58 1.78 -4.60
C TYR A 60 -6.36 2.65 -4.96
N LEU A 61 -5.15 2.10 -4.87
CA LEU A 61 -3.90 2.80 -5.22
C LEU A 61 -3.49 2.66 -6.69
N ARG A 62 -4.15 1.80 -7.48
CA ARG A 62 -3.81 1.65 -8.91
C ARG A 62 -3.84 2.96 -9.69
N PRO A 63 -4.86 3.83 -9.55
CA PRO A 63 -4.91 5.10 -10.29
C PRO A 63 -3.73 6.02 -9.93
N LEU A 64 -3.30 6.02 -8.67
CA LEU A 64 -2.19 6.83 -8.20
C LEU A 64 -0.86 6.44 -8.87
N VAL A 65 -0.68 5.15 -9.19
CA VAL A 65 0.53 4.63 -9.85
C VAL A 65 0.63 5.09 -11.31
N GLU A 66 -0.50 5.35 -11.95
CA GLU A 66 -0.55 5.86 -13.31
C GLU A 66 0.00 7.29 -13.42
N THR A 67 -0.06 8.07 -12.35
CA THR A 67 0.31 9.49 -12.33
C THR A 67 1.64 9.78 -11.62
N LEU A 68 2.40 8.75 -11.22
CA LEU A 68 3.67 8.95 -10.52
C LEU A 68 4.73 9.57 -11.43
N ASP A 69 5.39 10.61 -10.93
CA ASP A 69 6.54 11.29 -11.55
C ASP A 69 7.89 10.82 -11.00
N SER A 70 7.88 9.90 -10.03
CA SER A 70 9.06 9.38 -9.36
C SER A 70 8.76 8.10 -8.58
N ASN A 71 9.75 7.59 -7.86
CA ASN A 71 9.57 6.43 -6.98
C ASN A 71 9.11 6.89 -5.60
N TYR A 72 8.08 6.25 -5.06
CA TYR A 72 7.48 6.63 -3.79
C TYR A 72 7.28 5.44 -2.87
N GLN A 73 7.19 5.73 -1.57
CA GLN A 73 6.80 4.80 -0.52
C GLN A 73 5.55 5.32 0.19
N LEU A 74 4.61 4.42 0.45
CA LEU A 74 3.45 4.64 1.30
C LEU A 74 3.51 3.66 2.47
N ILE A 75 3.59 4.17 3.70
CA ILE A 75 3.59 3.35 4.91
C ILE A 75 2.19 3.39 5.51
N LEU A 76 1.55 2.23 5.59
CA LEU A 76 0.22 2.04 6.15
C LEU A 76 0.35 1.44 7.56
N ASP A 77 0.26 2.33 8.54
CA ASP A 77 0.20 1.99 9.95
C ASP A 77 -1.17 2.31 10.55
N LYS A 78 -1.35 1.97 11.83
CA LYS A 78 -2.59 2.23 12.56
C LYS A 78 -2.95 3.72 12.63
N LYS A 79 -1.96 4.62 12.65
CA LYS A 79 -2.21 6.06 12.72
C LYS A 79 -2.75 6.59 11.41
N VAL A 80 -2.30 6.00 10.30
CA VAL A 80 -2.74 6.34 8.95
C VAL A 80 -4.14 5.78 8.66
N ILE A 81 -4.37 4.49 8.99
CA ILE A 81 -5.61 3.78 8.64
C ILE A 81 -6.74 4.00 9.67
N GLY A 82 -6.39 4.30 10.92
CA GLY A 82 -7.36 4.44 12.00
C GLY A 82 -7.95 3.11 12.48
N SER A 83 -8.91 3.19 13.40
CA SER A 83 -9.55 2.02 14.04
C SER A 83 -10.58 1.30 13.17
N ASP A 84 -11.09 1.97 12.14
CA ASP A 84 -12.17 1.45 11.29
C ASP A 84 -11.63 0.62 10.12
N PHE A 85 -10.30 0.58 9.96
CA PHE A 85 -9.59 -0.18 8.95
C PHE A 85 -10.07 0.06 7.52
N LEU A 86 -10.39 1.32 7.21
CA LEU A 86 -10.86 1.72 5.88
C LEU A 86 -9.67 1.93 4.94
N PRO A 87 -9.71 1.41 3.70
CA PRO A 87 -8.69 1.70 2.71
C PRO A 87 -8.60 3.20 2.42
N LEU A 88 -7.39 3.68 2.19
CA LEU A 88 -7.16 5.05 1.72
C LEU A 88 -7.55 5.19 0.25
N SER A 89 -8.19 6.31 -0.07
CA SER A 89 -8.36 6.75 -1.45
C SER A 89 -7.01 7.13 -2.08
N SER A 90 -6.96 7.20 -3.42
CA SER A 90 -5.75 7.69 -4.11
C SER A 90 -5.39 9.12 -3.69
N GLU A 91 -6.39 9.98 -3.44
CA GLU A 91 -6.21 11.38 -3.05
C GLU A 91 -5.62 11.50 -1.64
N ASP A 92 -6.15 10.75 -0.69
CA ASP A 92 -5.63 10.74 0.70
C ASP A 92 -4.23 10.14 0.77
N ALA A 93 -3.97 9.13 -0.06
CA ALA A 93 -2.67 8.47 -0.13
C ALA A 93 -1.59 9.37 -0.74
N ASP A 94 -1.93 10.21 -1.72
CA ASP A 94 -1.00 11.14 -2.39
C ASP A 94 -0.28 12.05 -1.39
N HIS A 95 -1.03 12.60 -0.42
CA HIS A 95 -0.50 13.45 0.65
C HIS A 95 0.45 12.74 1.63
N LEU A 96 0.44 11.40 1.64
CA LEU A 96 1.25 10.56 2.53
C LEU A 96 2.46 9.94 1.82
N LEU A 97 2.59 10.15 0.51
CA LEU A 97 3.69 9.61 -0.27
C LEU A 97 5.03 10.19 0.17
N LYS A 98 6.00 9.31 0.39
CA LYS A 98 7.39 9.68 0.63
C LYS A 98 8.22 9.36 -0.58
N LYS A 99 8.80 10.38 -1.21
CA LYS A 99 9.69 10.20 -2.34
C LYS A 99 10.91 9.38 -1.93
N ILE A 100 11.18 8.29 -2.64
CA ILE A 100 12.37 7.47 -2.46
C ILE A 100 13.40 8.00 -3.45
N SER A 101 14.45 8.62 -2.93
CA SER A 101 15.61 8.97 -3.77
C SER A 101 16.44 7.71 -4.00
N ALA A 102 16.75 7.44 -5.27
CA ALA A 102 17.71 6.40 -5.65
C ALA A 102 19.13 6.77 -5.20
#